data_AF-A0A8H7PUD9-F1
#
_entry.id   AF-A0A8H7PUD9-F1
#
_cell.length_a   1.000
_cell.length_b   1.000
_cell.length_c   1.000
_cell.angle_alpha   90.00
_cell.angle_beta   90.00
_cell.angle_gamma   90.00
#
_symmetry.space_group_name_H-M   'P 1'
#
loop_
_entity.id
_entity.type
_entity.pdbx_description
1 polymer ?
#
loop_
_entity_poly.entity_id
_entity_poly.type
_entity_poly.pdbx_seq_one_letter_code
_entity_poly.pdbx_strand_id
1 'polypeptide(L)'
;NDTTSTLVNDDSDRTSIDGMMKKMSTAPLSPHSMRRLSIPDMHKLNKAVDLRERVGDVEIPYGKLQVDLLNMRTDVHVRRPVMRLRVGAQHYFSHRSKSPTGDWNEGFVFIVSYHSQLFDTLEFDLYDQPKKWGRKKSKHVAKAKLKISRLNGRPDMFLT
;
A
#
# COMPACT_ATOMS: atom_id res chain seq x y z
N ASN A 1 74.98 -7.88 37.28
CA ASN A 1 74.47 -6.73 38.05
C ASN A 1 73.04 -6.49 37.62
N ASP A 2 71.97 -6.75 38.36
CA ASP A 2 71.62 -7.51 39.56
C ASP A 2 70.08 -7.59 39.42
N THR A 3 69.44 -8.76 39.48
CA THR A 3 68.78 -9.30 40.70
C THR A 3 67.93 -8.21 41.38
N THR A 4 66.58 -8.31 41.47
CA THR A 4 65.93 -9.07 42.54
C THR A 4 64.42 -9.22 42.30
N SER A 5 63.97 -10.46 42.47
CA SER A 5 62.61 -10.98 42.59
C SER A 5 62.05 -10.90 44.03
N THR A 6 60.73 -10.84 44.17
CA THR A 6 59.90 -11.44 45.26
C THR A 6 58.45 -11.46 44.73
N LEU A 7 57.81 -12.56 44.31
CA LEU A 7 57.32 -13.76 45.02
C LEU A 7 56.65 -13.46 46.38
N VAL A 8 55.32 -13.62 46.47
CA VAL A 8 54.63 -14.64 47.30
C VAL A 8 53.22 -14.93 46.71
N ASN A 9 52.87 -16.22 46.72
CA ASN A 9 51.67 -16.91 46.22
C ASN A 9 50.41 -16.64 47.07
N ASP A 10 49.21 -16.92 46.54
CA ASP A 10 48.48 -18.12 47.00
C ASP A 10 47.27 -18.48 46.13
N ASP A 11 47.19 -19.78 45.85
CA ASP A 11 46.10 -20.50 45.19
C ASP A 11 44.89 -20.58 46.15
N SER A 12 43.70 -20.26 45.64
CA SER A 12 42.46 -20.84 46.17
C SER A 12 41.45 -21.03 45.05
N ASP A 13 41.58 -22.20 44.43
CA ASP A 13 40.52 -23.16 44.10
C ASP A 13 39.07 -22.62 43.96
N ARG A 14 38.54 -22.87 42.75
CA ARG A 14 37.23 -23.49 42.48
C ARG A 14 36.00 -22.83 43.13
N THR A 15 35.19 -22.16 42.31
CA THR A 15 33.93 -22.71 41.77
C THR A 15 33.06 -21.63 41.12
N SER A 16 32.22 -22.07 40.19
CA SER A 16 31.03 -21.38 39.64
C SER A 16 31.18 -20.71 38.27
N ILE A 17 31.40 -21.56 37.27
CA ILE A 17 30.91 -21.40 35.89
C ILE A 17 29.37 -21.54 35.80
N ASP A 18 28.63 -21.00 36.78
CA ASP A 18 27.17 -21.11 36.88
C ASP A 18 26.48 -19.72 36.82
N GLY A 19 27.08 -18.81 36.03
CA GLY A 19 26.58 -17.44 35.82
C GLY A 19 26.17 -17.11 34.39
N MET A 20 26.34 -18.01 33.42
CA MET A 20 26.15 -17.72 31.98
C MET A 20 24.94 -18.42 31.33
N MET A 21 23.99 -18.94 32.12
CA MET A 21 22.74 -19.49 31.60
C MET A 21 21.55 -19.14 32.48
N LYS A 22 21.05 -17.90 32.38
CA LYS A 22 19.64 -17.58 32.73
C LYS A 22 19.24 -16.20 32.22
N LYS A 23 18.91 -16.14 30.92
CA LYS A 23 17.83 -15.31 30.34
C LYS A 23 17.67 -15.59 28.84
N MET A 24 17.49 -16.86 28.48
CA MET A 24 16.69 -17.19 27.30
C MET A 24 15.29 -17.53 27.81
N SER A 25 14.55 -16.48 28.18
CA SER A 25 13.10 -16.60 28.28
C SER A 25 12.61 -16.75 26.84
N THR A 26 12.16 -17.96 26.54
CA THR A 26 11.41 -18.34 25.35
C THR A 26 10.15 -17.49 25.28
N ALA A 27 10.25 -16.32 24.65
CA ALA A 27 9.08 -15.61 24.19
C ALA A 27 8.40 -16.48 23.12
N PRO A 28 7.13 -16.86 23.27
CA PRO A 28 6.42 -17.53 22.19
C PRO A 28 6.46 -16.62 20.97
N LEU A 29 6.93 -17.17 19.85
CA LEU A 29 6.87 -16.54 18.54
C LEU A 29 5.46 -15.98 18.37
N SER A 30 5.36 -14.65 18.31
CA SER A 30 4.13 -13.94 18.04
C SER A 30 3.46 -14.62 16.84
N PRO A 31 2.27 -15.23 17.00
CA PRO A 31 1.53 -15.75 15.86
C PRO A 31 1.30 -14.55 14.98
N HIS A 32 1.70 -14.69 13.71
CA HIS A 32 1.66 -13.67 12.68
C HIS A 32 0.68 -12.57 13.02
N SER A 33 1.20 -11.38 13.37
CA SER A 33 0.46 -10.15 13.16
C SER A 33 0.26 -10.05 11.65
N MET A 34 -0.70 -10.81 11.13
CA MET A 34 -1.56 -10.37 10.07
C MET A 34 -2.14 -9.07 10.61
N ARG A 35 -1.40 -7.98 10.41
CA ARG A 35 -1.95 -6.64 10.50
C ARG A 35 -3.17 -6.73 9.61
N ARG A 36 -4.34 -6.84 10.25
CA ARG A 36 -5.63 -6.77 9.58
C ARG A 36 -5.52 -5.50 8.76
N LEU A 37 -5.38 -5.71 7.46
CA LEU A 37 -5.38 -4.69 6.43
C LEU A 37 -6.47 -3.72 6.85
N SER A 38 -6.13 -2.46 7.13
CA SER A 38 -7.13 -1.46 7.49
C SER A 38 -7.93 -1.18 6.23
N ILE A 39 -8.89 -2.06 5.95
CA ILE A 39 -9.97 -1.78 5.04
C ILE A 39 -10.69 -0.59 5.69
N PRO A 40 -10.95 0.49 4.95
CA PRO A 40 -12.08 1.34 5.28
C PRO A 40 -13.28 0.40 5.35
N ASP A 41 -13.82 0.21 6.55
CA ASP A 41 -15.05 -0.55 6.75
C ASP A 41 -16.06 -0.09 5.69
N MET A 42 -16.47 -0.99 4.80
CA MET A 42 -17.22 -0.61 3.61
C MET A 42 -18.57 -0.01 3.96
N HIS A 43 -19.15 -0.41 5.09
CA HIS A 43 -20.36 0.20 5.59
C HIS A 43 -20.10 1.62 6.10
N LYS A 44 -18.97 1.86 6.77
CA LYS A 44 -18.56 3.21 7.19
C LYS A 44 -18.20 4.09 6.00
N LEU A 45 -17.56 3.52 4.97
CA LEU A 45 -17.24 4.27 3.76
C LEU A 45 -18.51 4.64 3.01
N ASN A 46 -19.41 3.68 2.76
CA ASN A 46 -20.70 3.98 2.12
C ASN A 46 -21.48 5.02 2.93
N LYS A 47 -21.54 4.88 4.26
CA LYS A 47 -22.16 5.90 5.11
C LYS A 47 -21.48 7.28 5.00
N ALA A 48 -20.16 7.33 4.86
CA ALA A 48 -19.41 8.57 4.67
C ALA A 48 -19.62 9.17 3.27
N VAL A 49 -19.76 8.32 2.24
CA VAL A 49 -20.14 8.72 0.87
C VAL A 49 -21.56 9.27 0.88
N ASP A 50 -22.53 8.53 1.43
CA ASP A 50 -23.92 8.96 1.60
C ASP A 50 -24.01 10.28 2.38
N LEU A 51 -23.18 10.45 3.42
CA LEU A 51 -23.14 11.70 4.18
C LEU A 51 -22.57 12.86 3.36
N ARG A 52 -21.52 12.62 2.55
CA ARG A 52 -20.98 13.62 1.62
C ARG A 52 -22.01 14.03 0.59
N GLU A 53 -22.72 13.08 0.00
CA GLU A 53 -23.81 13.33 -0.95
C GLU A 53 -24.93 14.16 -0.30
N ARG A 54 -25.22 13.97 0.98
CA ARG A 54 -26.25 14.73 1.72
C ARG A 54 -25.84 16.14 2.16
N VAL A 55 -24.54 16.40 2.34
CA VAL A 55 -24.03 17.69 2.86
C VAL A 55 -23.93 18.78 1.78
N GLY A 56 -24.13 18.41 0.51
CA GLY A 56 -24.13 19.34 -0.62
C GLY A 56 -23.12 18.92 -1.66
N ASP A 57 -23.63 18.74 -2.88
CA ASP A 57 -22.97 18.16 -4.05
C ASP A 57 -21.55 18.70 -4.28
N VAL A 58 -20.56 17.80 -4.19
CA VAL A 58 -19.46 17.90 -5.15
C VAL A 58 -20.03 17.38 -6.46
N GLU A 59 -20.78 18.25 -7.15
CA GLU A 59 -21.37 17.91 -8.44
C GLU A 59 -20.20 17.67 -9.39
N ILE A 60 -19.97 16.41 -9.75
CA ILE A 60 -18.97 16.07 -10.75
C ILE A 60 -19.50 16.63 -12.07
N PRO A 61 -18.81 17.59 -12.72
CA PRO A 61 -19.32 18.19 -13.93
C PRO A 61 -19.57 17.14 -15.02
N TYR A 62 -20.54 17.38 -15.89
CA TYR A 62 -20.79 16.51 -17.03
C TYR A 62 -19.52 16.24 -17.84
N GLY A 63 -19.41 15.01 -18.34
CA GLY A 63 -18.22 14.56 -19.07
C GLY A 63 -16.98 14.45 -18.19
N LYS A 64 -17.12 14.34 -16.86
CA LYS A 64 -16.03 14.00 -15.94
C LYS A 64 -16.30 12.67 -15.24
N LEU A 65 -15.23 11.94 -14.98
CA LEU A 65 -15.24 10.74 -14.14
C LEU A 65 -14.23 10.92 -13.02
N GLN A 66 -14.71 10.97 -11.78
CA GLN A 66 -13.86 10.94 -10.60
C GLN A 66 -13.57 9.49 -10.19
N VAL A 67 -12.31 9.21 -9.87
CA VAL A 67 -11.83 7.93 -9.37
C VAL A 67 -11.07 8.17 -8.08
N ASP A 68 -11.61 7.69 -6.97
CA ASP A 68 -10.97 7.72 -5.67
C ASP A 68 -10.19 6.42 -5.43
N LEU A 69 -8.86 6.52 -5.47
CA LEU A 69 -7.93 5.42 -5.20
C LEU A 69 -7.57 5.39 -3.72
N LEU A 70 -8.14 4.43 -2.99
CA LEU A 70 -7.94 4.31 -1.55
C LEU A 70 -6.74 3.43 -1.18
N ASN A 71 -6.85 2.13 -1.50
CA ASN A 71 -5.84 1.11 -1.21
C ASN A 71 -5.97 -0.09 -2.15
N MET A 72 -5.08 -1.08 -1.98
CA MET A 72 -5.09 -2.32 -2.73
C MET A 72 -4.92 -3.56 -1.85
N ARG A 73 -5.38 -4.69 -2.38
CA ARG A 73 -5.12 -6.04 -1.87
C ARG A 73 -4.54 -6.89 -2.98
N THR A 74 -3.44 -7.57 -2.67
CA THR A 74 -2.78 -8.46 -3.61
C THR A 74 -2.08 -9.56 -2.84
N ASP A 75 -2.10 -10.76 -3.42
CA ASP A 75 -1.40 -11.93 -2.88
C ASP A 75 0.09 -11.90 -3.23
N VAL A 76 0.47 -11.01 -4.16
CA VAL A 76 1.86 -10.81 -4.58
C VAL A 76 2.53 -9.82 -3.63
N HIS A 77 3.72 -10.16 -3.14
CA HIS A 77 4.50 -9.25 -2.30
C HIS A 77 4.92 -7.99 -3.08
N VAL A 78 4.44 -6.83 -2.64
CA VAL A 78 4.78 -5.50 -3.19
C VAL A 78 5.37 -4.64 -2.09
N ARG A 79 6.48 -3.94 -2.38
CA ARG A 79 7.18 -3.13 -1.37
C ARG A 79 6.83 -1.65 -1.44
N ARG A 80 6.71 -1.11 -2.65
CA ARG A 80 6.50 0.32 -2.91
C ARG A 80 5.54 0.47 -4.09
N PRO A 81 4.25 0.25 -3.85
CA PRO A 81 3.27 0.23 -4.91
C PRO A 81 3.07 1.63 -5.49
N VAL A 82 2.90 1.67 -6.81
CA VAL A 82 2.45 2.83 -7.60
C VAL A 82 1.34 2.33 -8.51
N MET A 83 0.21 3.02 -8.52
CA MET A 83 -0.90 2.73 -9.42
C MET A 83 -0.84 3.67 -10.63
N ARG A 84 -0.98 3.12 -11.83
CA ARG A 84 -1.32 3.89 -13.04
C ARG A 84 -2.79 3.71 -13.33
N LEU A 85 -3.52 4.81 -13.45
CA LEU A 85 -4.91 4.82 -13.88
C LEU A 85 -4.97 5.33 -15.32
N ARG A 86 -5.77 4.69 -16.20
CA ARG A 86 -5.86 5.06 -17.62
C ARG A 86 -7.26 4.95 -18.17
N VAL A 87 -7.69 5.94 -18.95
CA VAL A 87 -8.89 5.93 -19.81
C VAL A 87 -8.51 6.48 -21.17
N GLY A 88 -8.57 5.65 -22.22
CA GLY A 88 -8.13 6.05 -23.56
C GLY A 88 -6.68 6.56 -23.55
N ALA A 89 -6.47 7.80 -23.99
CA ALA A 89 -5.18 8.48 -23.99
C ALA A 89 -4.81 9.12 -22.63
N GLN A 90 -5.80 9.40 -21.78
CA GLN A 90 -5.57 10.03 -20.47
C GLN A 90 -5.04 9.01 -19.47
N HIS A 91 -4.01 9.37 -18.74
CA HIS A 91 -3.49 8.54 -17.67
C HIS A 91 -2.88 9.38 -16.55
N TYR A 92 -2.98 8.84 -15.34
CA TYR A 92 -2.41 9.41 -14.12
C TYR A 92 -1.59 8.35 -13.39
N PHE A 93 -0.68 8.80 -12.54
CA PHE A 93 0.05 7.96 -11.61
C PHE A 93 -0.24 8.41 -10.19
N SER A 94 -0.42 7.45 -9.29
CA SER A 94 -0.49 7.73 -7.86
C SER A 94 0.87 8.12 -7.30
N HIS A 95 0.89 8.63 -6.06
CA HIS A 95 2.13 8.66 -5.31
C HIS A 95 2.70 7.25 -5.10
N ARG A 96 4.02 7.17 -4.93
CA ARG A 96 4.67 5.91 -4.53
C ARG A 96 4.45 5.66 -3.05
N SER A 97 3.61 4.70 -2.72
CA SER A 97 3.29 4.42 -1.32
C SER A 97 4.50 3.85 -0.57
N LYS A 98 4.60 4.21 0.72
CA LYS A 98 5.52 3.59 1.67
C LYS A 98 4.92 2.32 2.29
N SER A 99 3.61 2.13 2.13
CA SER A 99 2.87 0.98 2.63
C SER A 99 2.70 -0.08 1.55
N PRO A 100 2.89 -1.39 1.85
CA PRO A 100 2.61 -2.48 0.92
C PRO A 100 1.17 -2.54 0.42
N THR A 101 0.21 -1.95 1.14
CA THR A 101 -1.22 -1.90 0.76
C THR A 101 -1.57 -0.70 -0.08
N GLY A 102 -0.63 0.22 -0.32
CA GLY A 102 -0.89 1.40 -1.12
C GLY A 102 -1.93 2.33 -0.48
N ASP A 103 -1.70 2.82 0.73
CA ASP A 103 -2.66 3.71 1.41
C ASP A 103 -2.64 5.14 0.79
N TRP A 104 -3.11 5.26 -0.45
CA TRP A 104 -3.03 6.46 -1.28
C TRP A 104 -4.03 7.53 -0.84
N ASN A 105 -5.32 7.17 -0.79
CA ASN A 105 -6.41 8.12 -0.56
C ASN A 105 -6.35 9.32 -1.52
N GLU A 106 -6.11 9.02 -2.81
CA GLU A 106 -5.93 10.01 -3.87
C GLU A 106 -7.13 10.02 -4.82
N GLY A 107 -7.55 11.21 -5.29
CA GLY A 107 -8.62 11.36 -6.26
C GLY A 107 -8.09 11.78 -7.63
N PHE A 108 -8.63 11.18 -8.70
CA PHE A 108 -8.28 11.49 -10.09
C PHE A 108 -9.53 11.84 -10.89
N VAL A 109 -9.45 12.85 -11.75
CA VAL A 109 -10.58 13.26 -12.59
C VAL A 109 -10.22 13.10 -14.05
N PHE A 110 -10.95 12.25 -14.76
CA PHE A 110 -10.84 12.05 -16.20
C PHE A 110 -11.88 12.87 -16.95
N ILE A 111 -11.54 13.34 -18.15
CA ILE A 111 -12.52 13.85 -19.12
C ILE A 111 -13.07 12.67 -19.91
N VAL A 112 -14.38 12.44 -19.84
CA VAL A 112 -15.04 11.30 -20.49
C VAL A 112 -15.99 11.84 -21.55
N SER A 113 -15.66 11.58 -22.81
CA SER A 113 -16.58 11.78 -23.92
C SER A 113 -17.69 10.72 -23.91
N TYR A 114 -18.78 10.96 -24.63
CA TYR A 114 -19.81 9.95 -24.85
C TYR A 114 -19.25 8.65 -25.45
N HIS A 115 -18.35 8.75 -26.42
CA HIS A 115 -17.67 7.59 -27.00
C HIS A 115 -16.89 6.80 -25.93
N SER A 116 -16.14 7.50 -25.09
CA SER A 116 -15.39 6.89 -23.98
C SER A 116 -16.31 6.23 -22.96
N GLN A 117 -17.46 6.84 -22.65
CA GLN A 117 -18.45 6.24 -21.73
C GLN A 117 -18.96 4.88 -22.24
N LEU A 118 -19.18 4.75 -23.55
CA LEU A 118 -19.71 3.53 -24.15
C LEU A 118 -18.65 2.45 -24.38
N PHE A 119 -17.46 2.84 -24.86
CA PHE A 119 -16.48 1.90 -25.40
C PHE A 119 -15.19 1.80 -24.60
N ASP A 120 -14.82 2.83 -23.83
CA ASP A 120 -13.56 2.82 -23.11
C ASP A 120 -13.64 2.01 -21.81
N THR A 121 -12.44 1.65 -21.37
CA THR A 121 -12.19 0.89 -20.15
C THR A 121 -11.27 1.71 -19.26
N LEU A 122 -11.65 1.86 -18.00
CA LEU A 122 -10.77 2.33 -16.95
C LEU A 122 -9.81 1.19 -16.60
N GLU A 123 -8.51 1.42 -16.82
CA GLU A 123 -7.46 0.47 -16.54
C GLU A 123 -6.65 0.90 -15.32
N PHE A 124 -6.28 -0.08 -14.50
CA PHE A 124 -5.44 0.07 -13.33
C PHE A 124 -4.23 -0.84 -13.49
N ASP A 125 -3.03 -0.27 -13.62
CA ASP A 125 -1.79 -1.03 -13.69
C ASP A 125 -0.97 -0.77 -12.42
N LEU A 126 -0.73 -1.84 -11.66
CA LEU A 126 0.06 -1.80 -10.43
C LEU A 126 1.54 -2.04 -10.75
N TYR A 127 2.39 -1.18 -10.22
CA TYR A 127 3.84 -1.31 -10.30
C TYR A 127 4.47 -1.38 -8.91
N ASP A 128 5.55 -2.16 -8.76
CA ASP A 128 6.45 -2.09 -7.60
C ASP A 128 7.70 -1.30 -7.98
N GLN A 129 7.88 -0.12 -7.37
CA GLN A 129 8.97 0.80 -7.73
C GLN A 129 10.07 0.81 -6.66
N PRO A 130 11.27 0.28 -6.96
CA PRO A 130 12.36 0.19 -5.98
C PRO A 130 12.89 1.57 -5.55
N LYS A 131 13.45 1.66 -4.33
CA LYS A 131 14.02 2.89 -3.76
C LYS A 131 15.32 3.34 -4.42
N LYS A 132 16.12 2.41 -4.97
CA LYS A 132 17.50 2.71 -5.37
C LYS A 132 17.55 3.47 -6.70
N TRP A 133 18.35 4.54 -6.69
CA TRP A 133 18.72 5.42 -7.79
C TRP A 133 19.67 4.74 -8.80
N GLY A 134 19.36 3.50 -9.21
CA GLY A 134 20.21 2.73 -10.10
C GLY A 134 19.43 1.66 -10.83
N ARG A 135 19.22 1.88 -12.14
CA ARG A 135 18.80 0.97 -13.24
C ARG A 135 17.68 -0.05 -13.03
N LYS A 136 17.13 -0.24 -11.82
CA LYS A 136 16.03 -1.15 -11.57
C LYS A 136 14.74 -0.51 -12.06
N LYS A 137 14.25 -1.03 -13.19
CA LYS A 137 12.98 -0.62 -13.78
C LYS A 137 11.83 -0.96 -12.83
N SER A 138 10.78 -0.14 -12.86
CA SER A 138 9.52 -0.46 -12.18
C SER A 138 9.00 -1.81 -12.67
N LYS A 139 8.68 -2.71 -11.74
CA LYS A 139 8.12 -4.03 -12.09
C LYS A 139 6.62 -3.90 -12.20
N HIS A 140 6.04 -4.22 -13.36
CA HIS A 140 4.59 -4.39 -13.47
C HIS A 140 4.16 -5.64 -12.68
N VAL A 141 3.19 -5.47 -11.79
CA VAL A 141 2.73 -6.51 -10.86
C VAL A 141 1.41 -7.09 -11.32
N ALA A 142 0.43 -6.22 -11.59
CA ALA A 142 -0.94 -6.63 -11.89
C ALA A 142 -1.66 -5.58 -12.73
N LYS A 143 -2.69 -6.02 -13.45
CA LYS A 143 -3.58 -5.15 -14.22
C LYS A 143 -5.03 -5.49 -13.93
N ALA A 144 -5.84 -4.48 -13.70
CA ALA A 144 -7.30 -4.59 -13.62
C ALA A 144 -7.96 -3.67 -14.66
N LYS A 145 -9.18 -4.04 -15.08
CA LYS A 145 -9.94 -3.34 -16.11
C LYS A 145 -11.41 -3.25 -15.72
N LEU A 146 -12.00 -2.08 -15.87
CA LEU A 146 -13.42 -1.82 -15.64
C LEU A 146 -14.02 -1.07 -16.84
N LYS A 147 -15.01 -1.68 -17.51
CA LYS A 147 -15.76 -0.97 -18.57
C LYS A 147 -16.54 0.18 -17.95
N ILE A 148 -16.40 1.39 -18.49
CA ILE A 148 -17.11 2.57 -17.98
C ILE A 148 -18.64 2.38 -18.15
N SER A 149 -19.04 1.71 -19.22
CA SER A 149 -20.42 1.27 -19.49
C SER A 149 -21.01 0.26 -18.49
N ARG A 150 -20.30 -0.09 -17.41
CA ARG A 150 -20.81 -0.90 -16.30
C ARG A 150 -20.98 -0.12 -14.99
N LEU A 151 -20.62 1.15 -14.97
CA LEU A 151 -20.84 2.02 -13.81
C LEU A 151 -22.34 2.36 -13.69
N ASN A 152 -22.86 2.31 -12.46
CA ASN A 152 -24.22 2.72 -12.09
C ASN A 152 -24.29 4.24 -11.93
N GLY A 153 -25.48 4.82 -11.95
CA GLY A 153 -25.68 6.26 -11.77
C GLY A 153 -25.16 7.12 -12.94
N ARG A 154 -24.76 6.49 -14.04
CA ARG A 154 -24.47 7.19 -15.28
C ARG A 154 -25.77 7.78 -15.84
N PRO A 155 -25.74 8.98 -16.43
CA PRO A 155 -26.87 9.45 -17.20
C PRO A 155 -27.12 8.50 -18.38
N ASP A 156 -28.32 7.95 -18.46
CA ASP A 156 -28.83 7.24 -19.65
C ASP A 156 -29.12 8.29 -20.73
N MET A 157 -28.08 8.84 -21.36
CA MET A 157 -28.27 9.67 -22.55
C MET A 157 -28.58 8.77 -23.75
N PHE A 158 -29.88 8.50 -23.93
CA PHE A 158 -30.47 8.25 -25.24
C PHE A 158 -31.09 9.56 -25.71
N LEU A 159 -30.32 10.41 -26.39
CA LEU A 159 -30.86 11.55 -27.13
C LEU A 159 -30.38 11.48 -28.57
N THR A 160 -31.26 10.96 -29.42
CA THR A 160 -31.42 11.38 -30.82
C THR A 160 -32.66 12.23 -30.90
#